data_AF-A0A1S7DT43-F1
#
_entry.id   AF-A0A1S7DT43-F1
#
_cell.length_a   1.000
_cell.length_b   1.000
_cell.length_c   1.000
_cell.angle_alpha   90.00
_cell.angle_beta   90.00
_cell.angle_gamma   90.00
#
_symmetry.space_group_name_H-M   'P 1'
#
loop_
_entity.id
_entity.type
_entity.pdbx_description
1 polymer ?
#
loop_
_entity_poly.entity_id
_entity_poly.type
_entity_poly.pdbx_seq_one_letter_code
_entity_poly.pdbx_strand_id
1 'polypeptide(L)' 'MLVILLLFFGGKKIPELMKGLGSGIKEFKDAVKEEEKPSTKEEPK' A
#
# COMPACT_ATOMS: atom_id res chain seq x y z
N MET A 1 -10.53 -3.76 -27.40
CA MET A 1 -11.54 -3.53 -26.35
C MET A 1 -11.01 -2.72 -25.16
N LEU A 2 -9.80 -3.00 -24.64
CA LEU A 2 -9.23 -2.33 -23.46
C LEU A 2 -9.06 -0.80 -23.57
N VAL A 3 -8.80 -0.28 -24.78
CA VAL A 3 -8.62 1.16 -25.03
C VAL A 3 -9.87 1.97 -24.67
N ILE A 4 -11.07 1.41 -24.88
CA ILE A 4 -12.34 2.06 -24.53
C ILE A 4 -12.48 2.16 -23.01
N LEU A 5 -12.15 1.09 -22.27
CA LEU A 5 -12.15 1.12 -20.80
C LEU A 5 -11.16 2.15 -20.26
N LEU A 6 -9.96 2.24 -20.83
CA LEU A 6 -8.95 3.24 -20.47
C LEU A 6 -9.41 4.68 -20.72
N LEU A 7 -10.15 4.94 -21.80
CA LEU A 7 -10.73 6.24 -22.11
C LEU A 7 -11.87 6.62 -21.15
N PHE A 8 -12.75 5.67 -20.81
CA PHE A 8 -13.86 5.88 -19.86
C PHE A 8 -13.40 6.05 -18.41
N PHE A 9 -12.44 5.24 -17.97
CA PHE A 9 -11.84 5.42 -16.65
C PHE A 9 -10.90 6.63 -16.63
N GLY A 10 -10.43 7.07 -17.80
CA GLY A 10 -9.61 8.26 -17.96
C GLY A 10 -8.21 8.07 -17.36
N GLY A 11 -7.20 8.59 -18.05
CA GLY A 11 -5.81 8.56 -17.58
C GLY A 11 -5.59 9.22 -16.22
N LYS A 12 -6.60 9.88 -15.62
CA LYS A 12 -6.58 10.48 -14.28
C LYS A 12 -7.08 9.57 -13.15
N LYS A 13 -8.06 8.66 -13.37
CA LYS A 13 -8.51 7.77 -12.27
C LYS A 13 -7.49 6.68 -11.95
N ILE A 14 -6.82 6.15 -12.96
CA ILE A 14 -5.78 5.13 -12.77
C ILE A 14 -4.65 5.62 -11.84
N PRO A 15 -4.05 6.80 -12.05
CA PRO A 15 -3.01 7.31 -11.15
C PRO A 15 -3.52 7.70 -9.76
N GLU A 16 -4.78 8.11 -9.62
CA GLU A 16 -5.40 8.39 -8.33
C GLU A 16 -5.61 7.11 -7.51
N LEU A 17 -6.09 6.04 -8.15
CA LEU A 17 -6.21 4.72 -7.55
C LEU A 17 -4.83 4.10 -7.23
N MET A 18 -3.86 4.23 -8.13
CA MET A 18 -2.49 3.75 -7.87
C MET A 18 -1.83 4.50 -6.71
N LYS A 19 -2.04 5.82 -6.59
CA LYS A 19 -1.56 6.59 -5.42
C LYS A 19 -2.23 6.11 -4.14
N GLY A 20 -3.55 5.95 -4.12
CA GLY A 20 -4.28 5.48 -2.94
C GLY A 20 -3.88 4.06 -2.52
N LEU A 21 -3.82 3.12 -3.48
CA LEU A 21 -3.42 1.74 -3.25
C LEU A 21 -1.94 1.64 -2.82
N GLY A 22 -1.06 2.44 -3.45
CA GLY A 22 0.36 2.48 -3.13
C GLY A 22 0.62 2.98 -1.71
N SER A 23 -0.10 4.02 -1.27
CA SER A 23 -0.03 4.50 0.11
C SER A 23 -0.54 3.45 1.11
N GLY A 24 -1.70 2.83 0.86
CA GLY A 24 -2.26 1.82 1.75
C GLY A 24 -1.40 0.55 1.87
N ILE A 25 -0.82 0.07 0.76
CA ILE A 25 0.11 -1.07 0.79
C ILE A 25 1.40 -0.69 1.54
N LYS A 26 1.89 0.54 1.39
CA LYS A 26 3.08 1.01 2.09
C LYS A 26 2.84 1.07 3.60
N GLU A 27 1.74 1.67 4.04
CA GLU A 27 1.34 1.72 5.46
C GLU A 27 1.12 0.32 6.04
N PHE A 28 0.46 -0.58 5.30
CA PHE A 28 0.29 -1.97 5.69
C PHE A 28 1.64 -2.69 5.86
N LYS A 29 2.56 -2.53 4.90
CA LYS A 29 3.89 -3.15 4.97
C LYS A 29 4.74 -2.57 6.10
N ASP A 30 4.64 -1.27 6.34
CA ASP A 30 5.35 -0.58 7.42
C ASP A 30 4.84 -1.08 8.79
N ALA A 31 3.52 -1.23 8.97
CA ALA A 31 2.91 -1.80 10.18
C ALA A 31 3.28 -3.27 10.39
N VAL A 32 3.17 -4.10 9.34
CA VAL A 32 3.57 -5.52 9.41
C VAL A 32 5.06 -5.67 9.72
N LYS A 33 5.93 -4.80 9.19
CA LYS A 33 7.35 -4.78 9.52
C LYS A 33 7.64 -4.34 10.95
N GLU A 34 6.83 -3.46 11.51
CA GLU A 34 6.96 -3.01 12.90
C GLU A 34 6.52 -4.12 13.86
N GLU A 35 5.50 -4.90 13.51
CA GLU A 35 5.11 -6.12 14.23
C GLU A 35 6.10 -7.28 14.02
N GLU A 36 6.74 -7.41 12.85
CA GLU A 36 7.78 -8.42 12.58
C GLU A 36 9.15 -8.07 13.17
N LYS A 37 9.39 -6.82 13.60
CA LYS A 37 10.57 -6.55 14.42
C LYS A 37 10.36 -7.31 15.72
N PRO A 38 11.18 -8.35 15.99
CA PRO A 38 11.04 -9.11 17.21
C PRO A 38 11.15 -8.09 18.33
N SER A 39 10.15 -8.06 19.20
CA SER A 39 10.27 -7.45 20.50
C SER A 39 11.52 -8.06 21.10
N THR A 40 12.65 -7.34 21.04
CA THR A 40 13.82 -7.64 21.83
C THR A 40 13.29 -7.62 23.24
N LYS A 41 13.11 -8.82 23.73
CA LYS A 41 12.63 -9.18 25.05
C LYS A 41 13.62 -8.55 26.02
N GLU A 42 13.33 -7.34 26.48
CA GLU A 42 13.95 -6.83 27.68
C GLU A 42 13.36 -7.64 28.84
N GLU A 43 14.06 -8.72 29.16
CA GLU A 43 13.86 -9.47 30.40
C GLU A 43 14.08 -8.50 31.57
N PRO A 44 13.15 -8.41 32.53
CA PRO A 44 13.42 -7.71 33.77
C PRO A 44 14.39 -8.60 34.57
N LYS A 45 15.62 -8.14 34.75
CA LYS A 45 16.54 -8.60 35.79
C LYS A 45 17.03 -7.40 36.59
#